data_AF-A0A2E0N0Q0-F1
#
_entry.id   AF-A0A2E0N0Q0-F1
#
_cell.length_a   1.000
_cell.length_b   1.000
_cell.length_c   1.000
_cell.angle_alpha   90.00
_cell.angle_beta   90.00
_cell.angle_gamma   90.00
#
_symmetry.space_group_name_H-M   'P 1'
#
loop_
_entity.id
_entity.type
_entity.pdbx_description
1 polymer ?
#
loop_
_entity_poly.entity_id
_entity_poly.type
_entity_poly.pdbx_seq_one_letter_code
_entity_poly.pdbx_strand_id
1 'polypeptide(L)'
;MISGMGLATGGGSGRKRTSGLAEIGKKYTGIDNRNRLADPLLRAKIARHDLNSRAFGLTLQRMGEEMKSGGPSATASMGKYYGSEQNKLRYEIMLDAMGLSGLGWEGEPFSLEELAITREWLRSKANSIEGGTTEINLNVISKRVLNLPD
;
A
#
# COMPACT_ATOMS: atom_id res chain seq x y z
N MET A 1 -9.76 6.52 8.72
CA MET A 1 -8.92 6.80 7.52
C MET A 1 -8.01 5.62 7.19
N ILE A 2 -7.04 5.24 8.05
CA ILE A 2 -6.07 4.14 7.76
C ILE A 2 -6.76 2.76 7.57
N SER A 3 -7.82 2.49 8.33
CA SER A 3 -8.58 1.22 8.25
C SER A 3 -9.22 0.95 6.86
N GLY A 4 -9.54 2.01 6.10
CA GLY A 4 -10.15 1.88 4.76
C GLY A 4 -9.15 1.56 3.63
N MET A 5 -7.85 1.64 3.89
CA MET A 5 -6.80 1.40 2.88
C MET A 5 -6.41 -0.08 2.76
N GLY A 6 -7.03 -0.98 3.54
CA GLY A 6 -6.65 -2.41 3.56
C GLY A 6 -5.22 -2.67 4.05
N LEU A 7 -4.55 -1.65 4.60
CA LEU A 7 -3.19 -1.73 5.16
C LEU A 7 -3.16 -2.26 6.59
N ALA A 8 -4.34 -2.35 7.23
CA ALA A 8 -4.52 -2.85 8.60
C ALA A 8 -4.74 -4.38 8.67
N THR A 9 -4.38 -5.14 7.63
CA THR A 9 -4.51 -6.61 7.60
C THR A 9 -3.45 -7.33 8.45
N GLY A 10 -3.07 -6.76 9.59
CA GLY A 10 -2.24 -7.41 10.61
C GLY A 10 -3.01 -8.27 11.61
N GLY A 11 -4.35 -8.28 11.60
CA GLY A 11 -5.13 -8.83 12.72
C GLY A 11 -6.12 -9.97 12.45
N GLY A 12 -6.42 -10.35 11.20
CA GLY A 12 -7.56 -11.25 11.00
C GLY A 12 -7.82 -11.71 9.57
N SER A 13 -6.87 -12.43 8.98
CA SER A 13 -7.18 -13.39 7.92
C SER A 13 -6.06 -14.43 7.94
N GLY A 14 -6.43 -15.71 7.91
CA GLY A 14 -5.46 -16.82 8.01
C GLY A 14 -4.25 -16.60 7.11
N ARG A 15 -3.10 -17.14 7.51
CA ARG A 15 -1.80 -17.00 6.86
C ARG A 15 -1.87 -17.42 5.38
N LYS A 16 -2.34 -16.53 4.50
CA LYS A 16 -2.25 -16.72 3.06
C LYS A 16 -0.77 -16.85 2.76
N ARG A 17 -0.38 -18.04 2.28
CA ARG A 17 1.04 -18.34 2.00
C ARG A 17 1.58 -17.51 0.83
N THR A 18 0.69 -16.87 0.05
CA THR A 18 1.01 -16.11 -1.15
C THR A 18 0.50 -14.67 -1.04
N SER A 19 1.35 -13.74 -1.48
CA SER A 19 0.99 -12.32 -1.60
C SER A 19 -0.05 -12.13 -2.72
N GLY A 20 -1.07 -11.31 -2.46
CA GLY A 20 -2.07 -10.98 -3.48
C GLY A 20 -1.47 -10.28 -4.70
N LEU A 21 -0.44 -9.45 -4.49
CA LEU A 21 0.29 -8.81 -5.60
C LEU A 21 1.09 -9.83 -6.42
N ALA A 22 1.65 -10.85 -5.77
CA ALA A 22 2.37 -11.91 -6.48
C ALA A 22 1.43 -12.72 -7.38
N GLU A 23 0.18 -12.97 -6.95
CA GLU A 23 -0.81 -13.67 -7.79
C GLU A 23 -1.25 -12.82 -8.98
N ILE A 24 -1.52 -11.52 -8.80
CA ILE A 24 -1.78 -10.59 -9.92
C ILE A 24 -0.58 -10.56 -10.87
N GLY A 25 0.63 -10.44 -10.34
CA GLY A 25 1.85 -10.43 -11.14
C GLY A 25 2.01 -11.70 -11.98
N LYS A 26 1.76 -12.89 -11.41
CA LYS A 26 1.77 -14.15 -12.16
C LYS A 26 0.65 -14.24 -13.19
N LYS A 27 -0.55 -13.72 -12.88
CA LYS A 27 -1.71 -13.72 -13.79
C LYS A 27 -1.37 -12.98 -15.10
N TYR A 28 -0.73 -11.83 -15.00
CA TYR A 28 -0.50 -10.96 -16.16
C TYR A 28 0.90 -11.11 -16.80
N THR A 29 1.92 -11.49 -16.04
CA THR A 29 3.30 -11.65 -16.56
C THR A 29 3.74 -13.11 -16.69
N GLY A 30 2.93 -14.06 -16.20
CA GLY A 30 3.24 -15.48 -16.23
C GLY A 30 4.23 -15.94 -15.15
N ILE A 31 4.71 -17.17 -15.32
CA ILE A 31 5.68 -17.82 -14.43
C ILE A 31 6.93 -18.26 -15.19
N ASP A 32 8.08 -18.24 -14.51
CA ASP A 32 9.35 -18.79 -15.02
C ASP A 32 9.42 -20.32 -14.88
N ASN A 33 10.47 -20.92 -15.44
CA ASN A 33 10.75 -22.36 -15.38
C ASN A 33 10.98 -22.91 -13.95
N ARG A 34 11.06 -22.05 -12.93
CA ARG A 34 11.16 -22.41 -11.51
C ARG A 34 9.86 -22.14 -10.76
N ASN A 35 8.75 -21.94 -11.47
CA ASN A 35 7.43 -21.66 -10.91
C ASN A 35 7.38 -20.37 -10.05
N ARG A 36 8.16 -19.36 -10.43
CA ARG A 36 8.16 -18.02 -9.80
C ARG A 36 7.56 -17.02 -10.77
N LEU A 37 7.15 -15.84 -10.30
CA LEU A 37 6.74 -14.73 -11.17
C LEU A 37 7.84 -14.47 -12.22
N ALA A 38 7.45 -14.43 -13.51
CA ALA A 38 8.40 -14.42 -14.63
C ALA A 38 9.27 -13.17 -14.66
N ASP A 39 8.66 -11.98 -14.53
CA ASP A 39 9.36 -10.71 -14.48
C ASP A 39 10.19 -10.54 -13.17
N PRO A 40 11.54 -10.53 -13.24
CA PRO A 40 12.39 -10.35 -12.07
C PRO A 40 12.27 -8.98 -11.41
N LEU A 41 12.01 -7.91 -12.17
CA LEU A 41 11.89 -6.55 -11.66
C LEU A 41 10.57 -6.38 -10.90
N LEU A 42 9.46 -6.82 -11.50
CA LEU A 42 8.15 -6.81 -10.84
C LEU A 42 8.17 -7.67 -9.57
N ARG A 43 8.79 -8.85 -9.62
CA ARG A 43 8.97 -9.73 -8.46
C ARG A 43 9.74 -9.03 -7.33
N ALA A 44 10.79 -8.29 -7.64
CA ALA A 44 11.55 -7.54 -6.64
C ALA A 44 10.74 -6.38 -6.05
N LYS A 45 9.97 -5.65 -6.88
CA LYS A 45 9.06 -4.58 -6.43
C LYS A 45 7.99 -5.12 -5.47
N ILE A 46 7.35 -6.24 -5.81
CA ILE A 46 6.35 -6.91 -4.97
C ILE A 46 6.97 -7.35 -3.65
N ALA A 47 8.12 -8.03 -3.67
CA ALA A 47 8.79 -8.48 -2.46
C ALA A 47 9.14 -7.31 -1.53
N ARG A 48 9.61 -6.18 -2.07
CA ARG A 48 9.87 -4.96 -1.31
C ARG A 48 8.58 -4.40 -0.71
N HIS A 49 7.50 -4.34 -1.48
CA HIS A 49 6.20 -3.86 -1.01
C HIS A 49 5.65 -4.74 0.12
N ASP A 50 5.71 -6.06 -0.01
CA ASP A 50 5.25 -6.99 1.02
C ASP A 50 6.06 -6.87 2.33
N LEU A 51 7.38 -6.77 2.22
CA LEU A 51 8.27 -6.54 3.38
C LEU A 51 7.93 -5.23 4.09
N ASN A 52 7.78 -4.16 3.32
CA ASN A 52 7.41 -2.84 3.84
C ASN A 52 6.02 -2.87 4.48
N SER A 53 5.04 -3.54 3.88
CA SER A 53 3.68 -3.68 4.43
C SER A 53 3.70 -4.42 5.76
N ARG A 54 4.53 -5.47 5.89
CA ARG A 54 4.72 -6.19 7.15
C ARG A 54 5.39 -5.33 8.22
N ALA A 55 6.47 -4.63 7.87
CA ALA A 55 7.17 -3.73 8.78
C ALA A 55 6.26 -2.59 9.25
N PHE A 56 5.43 -2.06 8.33
CA PHE A 56 4.45 -1.03 8.64
C PHE A 56 3.35 -1.54 9.57
N GLY A 57 2.84 -2.76 9.36
CA GLY A 57 1.88 -3.39 10.27
C GLY A 57 2.42 -3.52 11.70
N LEU A 58 3.67 -3.96 11.86
CA LEU A 58 4.34 -4.00 13.17
C LEU A 58 4.53 -2.61 13.77
N THR A 59 4.81 -1.61 12.94
CA THR A 59 4.93 -0.21 13.38
C THR A 59 3.61 0.34 13.88
N LEU A 60 2.50 0.09 13.17
CA LEU A 60 1.16 0.46 13.61
C LEU A 60 0.76 -0.25 14.91
N GLN A 61 1.12 -1.52 15.06
CA GLN A 61 0.91 -2.25 16.31
C GLN A 61 1.66 -1.58 17.46
N ARG A 62 2.96 -1.31 17.30
CA ARG A 62 3.77 -0.59 18.30
C ARG A 62 3.15 0.76 18.67
N MET A 63 2.76 1.56 17.67
CA MET A 63 2.11 2.86 17.90
C MET A 63 0.82 2.71 18.70
N GLY A 64 0.01 1.68 18.41
CA GLY A 64 -1.21 1.39 19.16
C GLY A 64 -0.94 1.06 20.63
N GLU A 65 0.10 0.28 20.94
CA GLU A 65 0.49 -0.02 22.31
C GLU A 65 1.08 1.20 23.04
N GLU A 66 1.88 2.02 22.35
CA GLU A 66 2.39 3.29 22.88
C GLU A 66 1.25 4.25 23.23
N MET A 67 0.22 4.35 22.38
CA MET A 67 -0.94 5.19 22.67
C MET A 67 -1.69 4.77 23.94
N LYS A 68 -1.81 3.46 24.21
CA LYS A 68 -2.45 2.95 25.44
C LYS A 68 -1.67 3.32 26.71
N SER A 69 -0.36 3.54 26.58
CA SER A 69 0.52 3.93 27.69
C SER A 69 0.77 5.45 27.77
N GLY A 70 0.00 6.27 27.03
CA GLY A 70 0.13 7.72 27.03
C GLY A 70 1.22 8.29 26.11
N GLY A 71 1.70 7.49 25.15
CA GLY A 71 2.70 7.87 24.17
C GLY A 71 2.26 9.00 23.21
N PRO A 72 3.20 9.56 22.44
CA PRO A 72 2.98 10.77 21.65
C PRO A 72 1.94 10.58 20.53
N SER A 73 0.90 11.43 20.54
CA SER A 73 -0.21 11.40 19.57
C SER A 73 0.22 11.76 18.14
N ALA A 74 1.30 12.52 17.97
CA ALA A 74 1.80 12.97 16.67
C ALA A 74 2.29 11.83 15.76
N THR A 75 2.57 10.64 16.32
CA THR A 75 2.95 9.46 15.53
C THR A 75 1.86 9.01 14.56
N ALA A 76 0.59 9.36 14.81
CA ALA A 76 -0.52 9.10 13.90
C ALA A 76 -0.30 9.71 12.49
N SER A 77 0.37 10.87 12.40
CA SER A 77 0.73 11.48 11.11
C SER A 77 1.75 10.65 10.31
N MET A 78 2.64 9.92 10.98
CA MET A 78 3.53 8.95 10.31
C MET A 78 2.72 7.80 9.70
N GLY A 79 1.77 7.27 10.48
CA GLY A 79 0.86 6.22 10.02
C GLY A 79 0.04 6.65 8.81
N LYS A 80 -0.52 7.87 8.84
CA LYS A 80 -1.23 8.44 7.70
C LYS A 80 -0.31 8.54 6.48
N TYR A 81 0.81 9.25 6.62
CA TYR A 81 1.71 9.53 5.51
C TYR A 81 2.18 8.23 4.83
N TYR A 82 2.81 7.33 5.60
CA TYR A 82 3.36 6.12 5.04
C TYR A 82 2.27 5.19 4.49
N GLY A 83 1.12 5.11 5.17
CA GLY A 83 0.01 4.32 4.69
C GLY A 83 -0.50 4.81 3.32
N SER A 84 -0.69 6.11 3.15
CA SER A 84 -1.09 6.68 1.86
C SER A 84 -0.09 6.37 0.74
N GLU A 85 1.21 6.52 0.99
CA GLU A 85 2.25 6.19 0.00
C GLU A 85 2.27 4.69 -0.34
N GLN A 86 2.17 3.84 0.68
CA GLN A 86 2.20 2.39 0.51
C GLN A 86 0.97 1.87 -0.25
N ASN A 87 -0.20 2.48 -0.06
CA ASN A 87 -1.40 2.14 -0.82
C ASN A 87 -1.32 2.61 -2.28
N LYS A 88 -0.83 3.82 -2.53
CA LYS A 88 -0.60 4.29 -3.91
C LYS A 88 0.36 3.33 -4.64
N LEU A 89 1.48 2.98 -4.02
CA LEU A 89 2.45 2.05 -4.59
C LEU A 89 1.87 0.66 -4.85
N ARG A 90 0.96 0.17 -3.99
CA ARG A 90 0.26 -1.10 -4.21
C ARG A 90 -0.45 -1.11 -5.57
N TYR A 91 -1.20 -0.05 -5.87
CA TYR A 91 -1.93 0.06 -7.13
C TYR A 91 -0.99 0.33 -8.32
N GLU A 92 0.08 1.11 -8.15
CA GLU A 92 1.12 1.23 -9.20
C GLU A 92 1.73 -0.12 -9.59
N ILE A 93 2.00 -0.99 -8.61
CA ILE A 93 2.51 -2.35 -8.87
C ILE A 93 1.48 -3.20 -9.61
N MET A 94 0.19 -3.08 -9.26
CA MET A 94 -0.87 -3.79 -9.98
C MET A 94 -0.96 -3.32 -11.44
N LEU A 95 -0.87 -2.01 -11.70
CA LEU A 95 -0.85 -1.46 -13.05
C LEU A 95 0.38 -1.93 -13.86
N ASP A 96 1.56 -1.92 -13.24
CA ASP A 96 2.81 -2.41 -13.84
C ASP A 96 2.67 -3.89 -14.26
N ALA A 97 2.00 -4.71 -13.44
CA ALA A 97 1.69 -6.08 -13.77
C ALA A 97 0.69 -6.21 -14.93
N MET A 98 -0.41 -5.44 -14.89
CA MET A 98 -1.53 -5.57 -15.83
C MET A 98 -1.23 -5.00 -17.23
N GLY A 99 -0.28 -4.07 -17.35
CA GLY A 99 -0.03 -3.37 -18.60
C GLY A 99 -1.27 -2.64 -19.11
N LEU A 100 -1.61 -2.81 -20.40
CA LEU A 100 -2.77 -2.16 -21.03
C LEU A 100 -4.11 -2.52 -20.36
N SER A 101 -4.22 -3.73 -19.79
CA SER A 101 -5.43 -4.14 -19.05
C SER A 101 -5.69 -3.28 -17.81
N GLY A 102 -4.66 -2.63 -17.25
CA GLY A 102 -4.75 -1.73 -16.10
C GLY A 102 -5.19 -0.30 -16.44
N LEU A 103 -5.51 -0.02 -17.70
CA LEU A 103 -5.92 1.30 -18.18
C LEU A 103 -7.40 1.37 -18.59
N GLY A 104 -8.15 0.30 -18.36
CA GLY A 104 -9.58 0.23 -18.71
C GLY A 104 -10.47 1.08 -17.81
N TRP A 105 -11.42 1.80 -18.41
CA TRP A 105 -12.39 2.65 -17.69
C TRP A 105 -13.79 2.05 -17.61
N GLU A 106 -14.25 1.45 -18.70
CA GLU A 106 -15.54 0.78 -18.82
C GLU A 106 -15.57 -0.20 -19.99
N GLY A 107 -16.53 -1.14 -19.94
CA GLY A 107 -16.88 -2.01 -21.06
C GLY A 107 -15.83 -3.04 -21.45
N GLU A 108 -16.17 -3.81 -22.47
CA GLU A 108 -15.23 -4.71 -23.14
C GLU A 108 -14.09 -3.90 -23.80
N PRO A 109 -12.85 -4.41 -23.84
CA PRO A 109 -12.44 -5.77 -23.48
C PRO A 109 -11.99 -5.96 -22.02
N PHE A 110 -12.34 -5.05 -21.10
CA PHE A 110 -11.84 -5.07 -19.73
C PHE A 110 -12.76 -5.87 -18.81
N SER A 111 -12.17 -6.78 -18.03
CA SER A 111 -12.89 -7.51 -16.99
C SER A 111 -13.29 -6.61 -15.82
N LEU A 112 -14.31 -7.03 -15.07
CA LEU A 112 -14.75 -6.29 -13.87
C LEU A 112 -13.63 -6.11 -12.83
N GLU A 113 -12.73 -7.10 -12.70
CA GLU A 113 -11.57 -7.00 -11.81
C GLU A 113 -10.61 -5.90 -12.27
N GLU A 114 -10.31 -5.84 -13.57
CA GLU A 114 -9.44 -4.82 -14.16
C GLU A 114 -10.02 -3.42 -13.97
N LEU A 115 -11.31 -3.24 -14.28
CA LEU A 115 -12.01 -1.97 -14.09
C LEU A 115 -12.01 -1.52 -12.62
N ALA A 116 -12.18 -2.45 -11.69
CA ALA A 116 -12.11 -2.14 -10.26
C ALA A 116 -10.71 -1.71 -9.83
N ILE A 117 -9.66 -2.39 -10.30
CA ILE A 117 -8.27 -2.02 -10.00
C ILE A 117 -7.94 -0.63 -10.56
N THR A 118 -8.33 -0.32 -11.80
CA THR A 118 -8.10 1.00 -12.40
C THR A 118 -8.78 2.12 -11.59
N ARG A 119 -10.03 1.91 -11.16
CA ARG A 119 -10.77 2.88 -10.35
C ARG A 119 -10.11 3.11 -8.99
N GLU A 120 -9.71 2.02 -8.33
CA GLU A 120 -9.03 2.12 -7.04
C GLU A 120 -7.63 2.73 -7.15
N TRP A 121 -6.92 2.50 -8.26
CA TRP A 121 -5.66 3.19 -8.55
C TRP A 121 -5.86 4.71 -8.61
N LEU A 122 -6.83 5.18 -9.40
CA LEU A 122 -7.14 6.61 -9.49
C LEU A 122 -7.60 7.17 -8.14
N ARG A 123 -8.45 6.45 -7.41
CA ARG A 123 -8.90 6.83 -6.06
C ARG A 123 -7.75 6.92 -5.07
N SER A 124 -6.74 6.04 -5.18
CA SER A 124 -5.60 6.01 -4.26
C SER A 124 -4.80 7.32 -4.28
N LYS A 125 -4.85 8.09 -5.37
CA LYS A 125 -4.17 9.40 -5.47
C LYS A 125 -4.72 10.40 -4.47
N ALA A 126 -6.01 10.34 -4.16
CA ALA A 126 -6.63 11.20 -3.15
C ALA A 126 -6.11 10.92 -1.73
N ASN A 127 -5.55 9.73 -1.46
CA ASN A 127 -5.06 9.35 -0.13
C ASN A 127 -3.93 10.27 0.39
N SER A 128 -3.13 10.86 -0.50
CA SER A 128 -2.11 11.84 -0.12
C SER A 128 -2.66 13.22 0.23
N ILE A 129 -3.96 13.47 -0.01
CA ILE A 129 -4.63 14.77 0.17
C ILE A 129 -5.65 14.70 1.31
N GLU A 130 -6.54 13.70 1.28
CA GLU A 130 -7.62 13.57 2.26
C GLU A 130 -7.09 13.26 3.67
N GLY A 131 -7.76 13.81 4.69
CA GLY A 131 -7.34 13.64 6.10
C GLY A 131 -6.01 14.32 6.45
N GLY A 132 -5.69 15.41 5.75
CA GLY A 132 -4.45 16.17 5.88
C GLY A 132 -3.47 15.80 4.78
N THR A 133 -2.94 16.80 4.07
CA THR A 133 -2.05 16.52 2.94
C THR A 133 -0.72 15.90 3.39
N THR A 134 0.04 15.37 2.43
CA THR A 134 1.36 14.78 2.69
C THR A 134 2.31 15.81 3.28
N GLU A 135 2.30 17.03 2.75
CA GLU A 135 3.13 18.15 3.18
C GLU A 135 2.81 18.53 4.64
N ILE A 136 1.53 18.62 4.99
CA ILE A 136 1.11 18.92 6.35
C ILE A 136 1.51 17.79 7.31
N ASN A 137 1.33 16.52 6.93
CA ASN A 137 1.75 15.41 7.79
C ASN A 137 3.27 15.36 7.97
N LEU A 138 4.05 15.60 6.91
CA LEU A 138 5.52 15.69 7.00
C LEU A 138 5.96 16.85 7.90
N ASN A 139 5.26 17.98 7.84
CA ASN A 139 5.50 19.11 8.74
C ASN A 139 5.23 18.71 10.21
N VAL A 140 4.09 18.07 10.51
CA VAL A 140 3.80 17.55 11.86
C VAL A 140 4.88 16.56 12.32
N ILE A 141 5.33 15.65 11.46
CA ILE A 141 6.40 14.70 11.79
C ILE A 141 7.69 15.46 12.14
N SER A 142 8.11 16.41 11.31
CA SER A 142 9.34 17.18 11.54
C SER A 142 9.32 17.91 12.90
N LYS A 143 8.21 18.57 13.23
CA LYS A 143 8.11 19.43 14.42
C LYS A 143 7.73 18.70 15.69
N ARG A 144 6.85 17.68 15.59
CA ARG A 144 6.22 17.03 16.75
C ARG A 144 6.73 15.63 17.02
N VAL A 145 7.42 15.01 16.07
CA VAL A 145 8.06 13.71 16.26
C VAL A 145 9.57 13.87 16.34
N LEU A 146 10.17 14.62 15.41
CA LEU A 146 11.62 14.82 15.36
C LEU A 146 12.10 16.06 16.14
N ASN A 147 11.18 16.90 16.63
CA ASN A 147 11.48 18.14 17.36
C ASN A 147 12.46 19.06 16.61
N LEU A 148 12.31 19.15 15.28
CA LEU A 148 13.08 20.09 14.47
C LEU A 148 12.56 21.53 14.67
N PRO A 149 13.44 22.54 14.59
CA PRO A 149 13.06 23.96 14.71
C PRO A 149 12.21 24.42 13.52
N ASP A 150 11.49 25.55 13.73
CA ASP A 150 10.62 26.19 12.74
C ASP A 150 11.39 26.93 11.63
#